data_AF-A0A534XGJ2-F1
#
_entry.id   AF-A0A534XGJ2-F1
#
_cell.length_a   1.000
_cell.length_b   1.000
_cell.length_c   1.000
_cell.angle_alpha   90.00
_cell.angle_beta   90.00
_cell.angle_gamma   90.00
#
_symmetry.space_group_name_H-M   'P 1'
#
loop_
_entity.id
_entity.type
_entity.pdbx_description
1 polymer ?
#
loop_
_entity_poly.entity_id
_entity_poly.type
_entity_poly.pdbx_seq_one_letter_code
_entity_poly.pdbx_strand_id
1 'polypeptide(L)'
;MRIAYVSADRGIAPTGANGAATHVRELVNALVARAAEVKLLSPRPANGPGLHCESIDIDTDDLLPRLRRLTARIDGGGPAAAIQASEVHGLLLNECLLQHLERLHARWPIELVYER
;
A
#
# COMPACT_ATOMS: atom_id res chain seq x y z
N MET A 1 -17.17 0.06 12.82
CA MET A 1 -15.77 0.49 13.02
C MET A 1 -15.14 0.67 11.66
N ARG A 2 -14.53 1.83 11.42
CA ARG A 2 -13.89 2.24 10.17
C ARG A 2 -12.39 2.04 10.25
N ILE A 3 -11.89 1.04 9.55
CA ILE A 3 -10.50 0.61 9.57
C ILE A 3 -9.84 0.96 8.23
N ALA A 4 -8.77 1.74 8.29
CA ALA A 4 -7.81 1.82 7.20
C ALA A 4 -6.78 0.70 7.38
N TYR A 5 -6.86 -0.33 6.53
CA TYR A 5 -5.87 -1.40 6.50
C TYR A 5 -4.77 -1.01 5.52
N VAL A 6 -3.52 -0.94 5.97
CA VAL A 6 -2.39 -0.49 5.18
C VAL A 6 -1.46 -1.66 4.89
N SER A 7 -1.10 -1.83 3.63
CA SER A 7 0.01 -2.68 3.21
C SER A 7 0.86 -1.88 2.21
N ALA A 8 1.85 -1.16 2.72
CA ALA A 8 2.73 -0.27 1.95
C ALA A 8 3.90 -1.01 1.26
N ASP A 9 3.86 -2.34 1.22
CA ASP A 9 4.88 -3.17 0.57
C ASP A 9 4.51 -3.48 -0.89
N ARG A 10 5.32 -2.99 -1.83
CA ARG A 10 5.18 -3.28 -3.27
C ARG A 10 5.37 -4.75 -3.65
N GLY A 11 6.04 -5.53 -2.80
CA GLY A 11 6.19 -6.98 -2.92
C GLY A 11 4.91 -7.75 -2.59
N ILE A 12 3.94 -7.11 -1.94
CA ILE A 12 2.66 -7.71 -1.57
C ILE A 12 1.59 -7.25 -2.56
N ALA A 13 1.16 -8.16 -3.42
CA ALA A 13 -0.10 -8.00 -4.14
C ALA A 13 -1.21 -8.61 -3.28
N PRO A 14 -2.24 -7.88 -2.83
CA PRO A 14 -3.26 -8.44 -1.93
C PRO A 14 -4.05 -9.63 -2.51
N THR A 15 -4.15 -9.70 -3.84
CA THR A 15 -4.76 -10.82 -4.59
C THR A 15 -3.74 -11.92 -4.97
N GLY A 16 -2.50 -11.81 -4.51
CA GLY A 16 -1.44 -12.79 -4.77
C GLY A 16 -1.63 -14.11 -4.01
N ALA A 17 -0.76 -15.06 -4.34
CA ALA A 17 -0.75 -16.41 -3.77
C ALA A 17 0.30 -16.63 -2.67
N ASN A 18 1.13 -15.62 -2.36
CA ASN A 18 2.12 -15.75 -1.30
C ASN A 18 1.46 -15.67 0.10
N GLY A 19 2.20 -16.09 1.13
CA GLY A 19 1.70 -16.04 2.51
C GLY A 19 1.33 -14.63 2.95
N ALA A 20 2.01 -13.62 2.42
CA ALA A 20 1.72 -12.24 2.75
C ALA A 20 0.36 -11.77 2.20
N ALA A 21 0.12 -11.97 0.91
CA ALA A 21 -1.17 -11.74 0.26
C ALA A 21 -2.30 -12.49 0.97
N THR A 22 -2.06 -13.75 1.32
CA THR A 22 -3.03 -14.58 2.06
C THR A 22 -3.37 -13.95 3.41
N HIS A 23 -2.38 -13.53 4.20
CA HIS A 23 -2.66 -12.87 5.48
C HIS A 23 -3.42 -11.54 5.33
N VAL A 24 -3.11 -10.70 4.32
CA VAL A 24 -3.90 -9.48 4.06
C VAL A 24 -5.35 -9.86 3.79
N ARG A 25 -5.57 -10.78 2.85
CA ARG A 25 -6.89 -11.21 2.41
C ARG A 25 -7.73 -11.79 3.54
N GLU A 26 -7.20 -12.78 4.26
CA GLU A 26 -7.92 -13.46 5.33
C GLU A 26 -8.24 -12.49 6.50
N LEU A 27 -7.29 -11.63 6.89
CA LEU A 27 -7.52 -10.69 7.97
C LEU A 27 -8.53 -9.61 7.58
N VAL A 28 -8.42 -9.02 6.39
CA VAL A 28 -9.40 -8.06 5.88
C VAL A 28 -10.80 -8.67 5.82
N ASN A 29 -10.93 -9.87 5.26
CA ASN A 29 -12.22 -10.54 5.17
C ASN A 29 -12.80 -10.87 6.55
N ALA A 30 -11.95 -11.29 7.50
CA ALA A 30 -12.39 -11.54 8.87
C ALA A 30 -12.89 -10.27 9.58
N LEU A 31 -12.26 -9.11 9.33
CA LEU A 31 -12.72 -7.82 9.85
C LEU A 31 -14.06 -7.42 9.24
N VAL A 32 -14.20 -7.57 7.92
CA VAL A 32 -15.47 -7.30 7.20
C VAL A 32 -16.57 -8.24 7.70
N ALA A 33 -16.29 -9.53 7.91
CA ALA A 33 -17.25 -10.50 8.45
C ALA A 33 -17.74 -10.15 9.87
N ARG A 34 -16.96 -9.35 10.61
CA ARG A 34 -17.33 -8.78 11.92
C ARG A 34 -17.99 -7.40 11.81
N ALA A 35 -18.48 -7.04 10.62
CA ALA A 35 -19.11 -5.76 10.30
C ALA A 35 -18.21 -4.52 10.47
N ALA A 36 -16.89 -4.69 10.38
CA ALA A 36 -16.01 -3.54 10.20
C ALA A 36 -16.13 -3.01 8.75
N GLU A 37 -16.17 -1.69 8.61
CA GLU A 37 -15.99 -1.04 7.31
C GLU A 37 -14.48 -0.93 7.08
N VAL A 38 -13.95 -1.71 6.14
CA VAL A 38 -12.51 -1.74 5.84
C VAL A 38 -12.26 -1.07 4.50
N LYS A 39 -11.18 -0.28 4.42
CA LYS A 39 -10.59 0.17 3.15
C LYS A 39 -9.12 -0.24 3.15
N LEU A 40 -8.69 -0.94 2.10
CA LEU A 40 -7.32 -1.42 1.95
C LEU A 40 -6.51 -0.41 1.13
N LEU A 41 -5.46 0.16 1.73
CA LEU A 41 -4.49 1.00 1.05
C LEU A 41 -3.25 0.16 0.69
N SER A 42 -2.92 0.08 -0.60
CA SER A 42 -1.78 -0.73 -1.08
C SER A 42 -1.23 -0.16 -2.40
N PRO A 43 0.09 -0.22 -2.67
CA PRO A 43 0.68 0.24 -3.93
C PRO A 43 0.39 -0.71 -5.11
N ARG A 44 -0.37 -1.77 -4.88
CA ARG A 44 -0.91 -2.64 -5.92
C ARG A 44 -2.41 -2.81 -5.71
N PRO A 45 -3.25 -2.42 -6.68
CA PRO A 45 -4.69 -2.54 -6.54
C PRO A 45 -5.09 -4.01 -6.43
N ALA A 46 -5.98 -4.30 -5.50
CA ALA A 46 -6.53 -5.63 -5.27
C ALA A 46 -7.78 -5.87 -6.13
N ASN A 47 -7.62 -5.87 -7.46
CA ASN A 47 -8.71 -6.18 -8.37
C ASN A 47 -8.75 -7.70 -8.60
N GLY A 48 -9.48 -8.43 -7.75
CA GLY A 48 -9.59 -9.87 -7.88
C GLY A 48 -10.58 -10.51 -6.90
N PRO A 49 -11.03 -11.74 -7.18
CA PRO A 49 -11.95 -12.45 -6.31
C PRO A 49 -11.31 -12.69 -4.93
N GLY A 50 -12.12 -12.54 -3.88
CA GLY A 50 -11.74 -12.91 -2.51
C GLY A 50 -11.30 -11.76 -1.60
N LEU A 51 -11.39 -10.50 -2.00
CA LEU A 51 -11.26 -9.36 -1.09
C LEU A 51 -12.61 -8.64 -0.96
N HIS A 52 -13.16 -8.56 0.25
CA HIS A 52 -14.49 -8.01 0.50
C HIS A 52 -14.49 -6.53 0.94
N CYS A 53 -13.51 -5.76 0.49
CA CYS A 53 -13.38 -4.34 0.82
C CYS A 53 -12.97 -3.51 -0.40
N GLU A 54 -13.11 -2.19 -0.29
CA GLU A 54 -12.56 -1.26 -1.28
C GLU A 54 -11.03 -1.25 -1.20
N SER A 55 -10.37 -1.39 -2.35
CA SER A 55 -8.92 -1.25 -2.47
C SER A 55 -8.57 0.10 -3.09
N ILE A 56 -7.74 0.86 -2.40
CA ILE A 56 -7.22 2.16 -2.80
C ILE A 56 -5.76 1.98 -3.19
N ASP A 57 -5.46 2.26 -4.45
CA ASP A 57 -4.08 2.36 -4.92
C ASP A 57 -3.44 3.62 -4.34
N ILE A 58 -2.29 3.47 -3.67
CA ILE A 58 -1.50 4.58 -3.12
C ILE A 58 -0.29 4.94 -3.98
N ASP A 59 0.01 4.14 -5.01
CA ASP A 59 1.11 4.39 -5.95
C ASP A 59 0.58 4.92 -7.28
N THR A 60 -0.32 5.91 -7.19
CA THR A 60 -0.97 6.53 -8.35
C THR A 60 -0.17 7.70 -8.94
N ASP A 61 0.91 8.11 -8.28
CA ASP A 61 1.74 9.23 -8.74
C ASP A 61 2.91 8.74 -9.62
N ASP A 62 2.83 9.05 -10.92
CA ASP A 62 3.87 8.77 -11.91
C ASP A 62 5.25 9.36 -11.56
N LEU A 63 5.31 10.34 -10.65
CA LEU A 63 6.55 10.93 -10.17
C LEU A 63 7.35 9.95 -9.31
N LEU A 64 6.73 9.09 -8.50
CA LEU A 64 7.46 8.17 -7.62
C LEU A 64 8.30 7.14 -8.39
N PRO A 65 7.77 6.46 -9.43
CA PRO A 65 8.57 5.58 -10.27
C PRO A 65 9.62 6.33 -11.09
N ARG A 66 9.40 7.61 -11.42
CA ARG A 66 10.39 8.45 -12.13
C ARG A 66 11.54 8.83 -11.21
N LEU A 67 11.24 9.29 -9.99
CA LEU A 67 12.25 9.61 -8.97
C LEU A 67 13.09 8.39 -8.67
N ARG A 68 12.50 7.22 -8.41
CA ARG A 68 13.24 5.96 -8.21
C ARG A 68 14.25 5.68 -9.34
N ARG A 69 13.82 5.84 -10.60
CA ARG A 69 14.68 5.62 -11.77
C ARG A 69 15.79 6.66 -11.88
N LEU A 70 15.53 7.91 -11.48
CA LEU A 70 16.53 8.97 -11.45
C LEU A 70 17.57 8.70 -10.36
N THR A 71 17.16 8.36 -9.14
CA THR A 71 18.08 8.03 -8.04
C THR A 71 19.00 6.87 -8.41
N ALA A 72 18.44 5.79 -8.98
CA ALA A 72 19.23 4.64 -9.43
C ALA A 72 20.27 4.98 -10.51
N ARG A 73 19.99 6.00 -11.35
CA ARG A 73 20.93 6.47 -12.39
C ARG A 73 22.01 7.38 -11.83
N ILE A 74 21.69 8.23 -10.85
CA ILE A 74 22.64 9.15 -10.21
C ILE A 74 23.75 8.36 -9.50
N ASP A 75 23.39 7.27 -8.83
CA ASP A 75 24.33 6.45 -8.06
C ASP A 75 25.09 5.41 -8.93
N GLY A 76 25.08 5.57 -10.26
CA GLY A 76 25.92 4.78 -11.17
C GLY A 76 25.41 3.37 -11.52
N GLY A 77 24.16 3.04 -11.18
CA GLY A 77 23.49 1.81 -11.63
C GLY A 77 23.99 0.49 -11.01
N GLY A 78 24.81 0.55 -9.96
CA GLY A 78 25.29 -0.61 -9.23
C GLY A 78 24.26 -1.21 -8.24
N PRO A 79 24.55 -2.37 -7.63
CA PRO A 79 23.66 -2.99 -6.64
C PRO A 79 23.33 -2.08 -5.44
N ALA A 80 24.32 -1.33 -4.95
CA ALA A 80 24.12 -0.36 -3.86
C ALA A 80 23.17 0.79 -4.27
N ALA A 81 23.32 1.31 -5.49
CA ALA A 81 22.43 2.31 -6.08
C ALA A 81 20.97 1.81 -6.17
N ALA A 82 20.78 0.54 -6.50
CA ALA A 82 19.46 -0.07 -6.56
C ALA A 82 18.80 -0.18 -5.18
N ILE A 83 19.57 -0.53 -4.14
CA ILE A 83 19.10 -0.57 -2.75
C ILE A 83 18.69 0.84 -2.30
N GLN A 84 19.58 1.82 -2.45
CA GLN A 84 19.31 3.21 -2.07
C GLN A 84 18.10 3.79 -2.82
N ALA A 85 17.97 3.53 -4.12
CA ALA A 85 16.80 3.94 -4.88
C ALA A 85 15.50 3.28 -4.38
N SER A 86 15.57 2.03 -3.93
CA SER A 86 14.42 1.34 -3.32
C SER A 86 14.04 1.95 -1.98
N GLU A 87 15.00 2.31 -1.13
CA GLU A 87 14.76 2.97 0.15
C GLU A 87 14.12 4.36 -0.04
N VAL A 88 14.67 5.17 -0.95
CA VAL A 88 14.10 6.48 -1.28
C VAL A 88 12.67 6.33 -1.82
N HIS A 89 12.43 5.33 -2.66
CA HIS A 89 11.08 5.07 -3.15
C HIS A 89 10.12 4.65 -2.03
N GLY A 90 10.57 3.82 -1.08
CA GLY A 90 9.78 3.46 0.10
C GLY A 90 9.43 4.68 0.98
N LEU A 91 10.39 5.58 1.19
CA LEU A 91 10.16 6.83 1.91
C LEU A 91 9.09 7.69 1.23
N LEU A 92 9.20 7.86 -0.10
CA LEU A 92 8.25 8.68 -0.85
C LEU A 92 6.87 8.01 -0.96
N LEU A 93 6.81 6.68 -1.00
CA LEU A 93 5.55 5.94 -0.95
C LEU A 93 4.84 6.17 0.40
N ASN A 94 5.58 6.23 1.50
CA ASN A 94 5.02 6.53 2.82
C ASN A 94 4.43 7.95 2.90
N GLU A 95 5.07 8.92 2.24
CA GLU A 95 4.51 10.27 2.10
C GLU A 95 3.19 10.25 1.31
N CYS A 96 3.14 9.52 0.18
CA CYS A 96 1.88 9.36 -0.55
C CYS A 96 0.81 8.64 0.29
N LEU A 97 1.18 7.58 1.03
CA LEU A 97 0.29 6.90 1.96
C LEU A 97 -0.32 7.89 2.97
N LEU A 98 0.51 8.74 3.60
CA LEU A 98 0.05 9.75 4.55
C LEU A 98 -1.01 10.67 3.92
N GLN A 99 -0.73 11.20 2.73
CA GLN A 99 -1.67 12.07 2.02
C GLN A 99 -2.97 11.35 1.65
N HIS A 100 -2.90 10.06 1.29
CA HIS A 100 -4.09 9.24 1.04
C HIS A 100 -4.90 9.01 2.32
N LEU A 101 -4.24 8.75 3.44
CA LEU A 101 -4.89 8.60 4.75
C LEU A 101 -5.57 9.90 5.20
N GLU A 102 -4.92 11.06 5.03
CA GLU A 102 -5.50 12.37 5.36
C GLU A 102 -6.74 12.66 4.50
N ARG A 103 -6.63 12.49 3.17
CA ARG A 103 -7.74 12.67 2.23
C ARG A 103 -8.88 11.68 2.46
N LEU A 104 -8.55 10.48 2.92
CA LEU A 104 -9.55 9.48 3.28
C LEU A 104 -10.25 9.86 4.58
N HIS A 105 -9.50 10.16 5.64
CA HIS A 105 -10.02 10.53 6.96
C HIS A 105 -10.97 11.74 6.88
N ALA A 106 -10.64 12.74 6.05
CA ALA A 106 -11.47 13.92 5.87
C ALA A 106 -12.88 13.61 5.33
N ARG A 107 -13.06 12.52 4.58
CA ARG A 107 -14.34 12.13 3.96
C ARG A 107 -14.98 10.88 4.58
N TRP A 108 -14.16 10.08 5.24
CA TRP A 108 -14.52 8.84 5.90
C TRP A 108 -13.68 8.74 7.17
N PRO A 109 -14.16 9.31 8.30
CA PRO A 109 -13.40 9.37 9.55
C PRO A 109 -12.93 7.99 9.99
N ILE A 110 -11.62 7.79 9.90
CA ILE A 110 -10.92 6.55 10.28
C ILE A 110 -10.90 6.46 11.81
N GLU A 111 -11.35 5.32 12.35
CA GLU A 111 -11.32 5.02 13.79
C GLU A 111 -10.07 4.22 14.18
N LEU A 112 -9.51 3.45 13.24
CA LEU A 112 -8.32 2.62 13.43
C LEU A 112 -7.49 2.56 12.15
N VAL A 113 -6.18 2.73 12.28
CA VAL A 113 -5.21 2.36 11.24
C VAL A 113 -4.55 1.04 11.67
N TYR A 114 -4.60 0.04 10.79
CA TYR A 114 -3.92 -1.23 10.99
C TYR A 114 -2.86 -1.39 9.90
N GLU A 115 -1.59 -1.49 10.29
CA GLU A 115 -0.46 -1.64 9.37
C GLU A 115 0.11 -3.06 9.45
N ARG A 116 0.55 -3.56 8.30
CA ARG A 116 1.16 -4.88 8.13
C ARG A 116 2.36 -4.83 7.20
#